data_AF-A0A067CJ55-F1
#
_entry.id   AF-A0A067CJ55-F1
#
_cell.length_a   1.000
_cell.length_b   1.000
_cell.length_c   1.000
_cell.angle_alpha   90.00
_cell.angle_beta   90.00
_cell.angle_gamma   90.00
#
_symmetry.space_group_name_H-M   'P 1'
#
loop_
_entity.id
_entity.type
_entity.pdbx_description
1 polymer ?
#
loop_
_entity_poly.entity_id
_entity_poly.type
_entity_poly.pdbx_seq_one_letter_code
_entity_poly.pdbx_strand_id
1 'polypeptide(L)'
;MQPLLRIFAVAAAMASMASAECPGGCSGNGVCGPRDMCTCFKNFMGNDCALRICPFGFAHVDTPKGDINMDRVMNSGGTILLNSQMYPGGTYEWTKPTAVADEAHFYMECSNEGICDRATGLCVCYPGYEGSACQRAKCPNACNNRGVCKSMAQVAANGDRSLSITGNPKGNVKTAYTLWDADAGYQCVCDPGFEGPDCSKRSCKVGVDPLYEAAGYPIYETFNIIAAALPTTASQYAGLDQGESYLTPRIPISAEAGATNVGGTTFTKVFQALPNKVFSSISCYSKDYPGYVNTIPALSADEDGFYVTCQYTDNPGPIRLPEVVASAFVDSTGTTRTSTSRAFVTANNRRGEAIDFCATATSAYYASVAANTITVTGTSPPIPALSVIKINDRLTIATLVAGLAITTVWPVPSAGMTAGATVYYATGLAAVADACQIAAWAVGSNSFSCAVAPTAVVGSKIMYQNAIYYVRSITPPVAAVVVAAEVTYTTANSSYRAAAPEILAAPAVITVDRNFNGMALNGLSVTSATETFYILTPTATPAPGTYTYVSQCSGRGLCDFATGLCQCFKGYTNDNCDTQNILAF
;
A
#
# COMPACT_ATOMS: atom_id res chain seq x y z
N MET A 1 69.06 42.74 64.58
CA MET A 1 68.36 41.86 63.61
C MET A 1 67.05 41.24 64.14
N GLN A 2 66.46 41.75 65.24
CA GLN A 2 65.19 41.24 65.78
C GLN A 2 63.86 41.82 65.24
N PRO A 3 63.79 42.92 64.43
CA PRO A 3 62.50 43.37 63.90
C PRO A 3 62.09 42.69 62.58
N LEU A 4 63.05 42.14 61.84
CA LEU A 4 62.80 41.49 60.53
C LEU A 4 62.12 40.12 60.65
N LEU A 5 62.39 39.37 61.72
CA LEU A 5 61.81 38.03 61.91
C LEU A 5 60.32 38.08 62.26
N ARG A 6 59.86 39.17 62.89
CA ARG A 6 58.43 39.37 63.21
C ARG A 6 57.62 39.81 61.98
N ILE A 7 58.22 40.57 61.06
CA ILE A 7 57.59 40.96 59.79
C ILE A 7 57.43 39.73 58.88
N PHE A 8 58.42 38.83 58.84
CA PHE A 8 58.31 37.58 58.07
C PHE A 8 57.28 36.60 58.66
N ALA A 9 57.13 36.52 59.98
CA ALA A 9 56.12 35.67 60.61
C ALA A 9 54.68 36.17 60.38
N VAL A 10 54.47 37.49 60.32
CA VAL A 10 53.15 38.09 60.00
C VAL A 10 52.84 38.02 58.51
N ALA A 11 53.85 38.12 57.63
CA ALA A 11 53.67 37.93 56.18
C ALA A 11 53.39 36.46 55.81
N ALA A 12 54.00 35.49 56.50
CA ALA A 12 53.75 34.06 56.28
C ALA A 12 52.36 33.61 56.81
N ALA A 13 51.81 34.29 57.82
CA ALA A 13 50.46 34.04 58.33
C ALA A 13 49.35 34.69 57.46
N MET A 14 49.69 35.61 56.55
CA MET A 14 48.73 36.22 55.61
C MET A 14 48.65 35.52 54.24
N ALA A 15 49.49 34.49 53.99
CA ALA A 15 49.56 33.79 52.71
C ALA A 15 48.86 32.42 52.67
N SER A 16 48.08 32.08 53.70
CA SER A 16 47.18 30.91 53.66
C SER A 16 45.73 31.36 53.49
N MET A 17 45.46 32.16 52.46
CA MET A 17 44.15 32.10 51.83
C MET A 17 44.15 30.83 51.00
N ALA A 18 43.78 29.71 51.60
CA ALA A 18 43.29 28.59 50.83
C ALA A 18 42.04 29.11 50.12
N SER A 19 42.20 29.58 48.88
CA SER A 19 41.09 29.67 47.94
C SER A 19 40.50 28.27 47.94
N ALA A 20 39.31 28.14 48.48
CA ALA A 20 38.60 26.88 48.40
C ALA A 20 38.43 26.58 46.91
N GLU A 21 39.23 25.64 46.41
CA GLU A 21 39.21 25.25 45.03
C GLU A 21 38.04 24.29 44.88
N CYS A 22 37.14 24.60 43.95
CA CYS A 22 36.07 23.66 43.64
C CYS A 22 36.65 22.26 43.33
N PRO A 23 35.93 21.17 43.65
CA PRO A 23 36.38 19.81 43.40
C PRO A 23 36.97 19.66 41.99
N GLY A 24 38.23 19.22 41.91
CA GLY A 24 38.95 19.01 40.65
C GLY A 24 39.11 20.23 39.75
N GLY A 25 38.96 21.46 40.27
CA GLY A 25 38.97 22.69 39.46
C GLY A 25 37.83 22.72 38.43
N CYS A 26 36.69 22.09 38.74
CA CYS A 26 35.59 21.84 37.80
C CYS A 26 36.03 21.14 36.50
N SER A 27 37.15 20.40 36.55
CA SER A 27 37.74 19.64 35.45
C SER A 27 37.95 20.47 34.17
N GLY A 28 38.03 21.81 34.28
CA GLY A 28 38.04 22.73 33.15
C GLY A 28 36.73 22.84 32.35
N ASN A 29 35.68 22.12 32.76
CA ASN A 29 34.37 22.07 32.08
C ASN A 29 33.28 22.83 32.85
N GLY A 30 33.67 23.74 33.75
CA GLY A 30 32.73 24.55 34.52
C GLY A 30 33.39 25.75 35.15
N VAL A 31 32.55 26.60 35.73
CA VAL A 31 32.98 27.77 36.50
C VAL A 31 32.73 27.50 37.97
N CYS A 32 33.76 27.72 38.80
CA CYS A 32 33.65 27.59 40.25
C CYS A 32 32.80 28.73 40.81
N GLY A 33 31.68 28.39 41.44
CA GLY A 33 30.75 29.34 42.05
C GLY A 33 30.95 29.50 43.55
N PRO A 34 30.13 30.35 44.21
CA PRO A 34 30.12 30.48 45.67
C PRO A 34 29.80 29.13 46.33
N ARG A 35 30.47 28.83 47.46
CA ARG A 35 30.34 27.57 48.23
C ARG A 35 30.97 26.34 47.57
N ASP A 36 32.05 26.52 46.82
CA ASP A 36 32.87 25.45 46.23
C ASP A 36 32.07 24.51 45.31
N MET A 37 31.05 25.07 44.66
CA MET A 37 30.16 24.35 43.77
C MET A 37 30.48 24.68 42.32
N CYS A 38 30.73 23.66 41.51
CA CYS A 38 30.94 23.81 40.08
C CYS A 38 29.63 24.05 39.33
N THR A 39 29.59 25.10 38.51
CA THR A 39 28.55 25.29 37.49
C THR A 39 29.08 24.82 36.15
N CYS A 40 28.65 23.64 35.72
CA CYS A 40 29.17 23.02 34.50
C CYS A 40 28.71 23.72 33.23
N PHE A 41 29.56 23.69 32.20
CA PHE A 41 29.20 24.07 30.85
C PHE A 41 28.21 23.08 30.24
N LYS A 42 27.60 23.47 29.11
CA LYS A 42 26.62 22.65 28.41
C LYS A 42 27.18 21.24 28.11
N ASN A 43 26.36 20.22 28.35
CA ASN A 43 26.67 18.79 28.19
C ASN A 43 27.64 18.19 29.21
N PHE A 44 27.99 18.92 30.28
CA PHE A 44 28.77 18.41 31.40
C PHE A 44 27.97 18.47 32.70
N MET A 45 28.24 17.52 33.60
CA MET A 45 27.59 17.38 34.90
C MET A 45 28.53 16.70 35.90
N GLY A 46 28.04 16.48 37.12
CA GLY A 46 28.83 15.95 38.23
C GLY A 46 29.28 17.06 39.17
N ASN A 47 29.87 16.67 40.29
CA ASN A 47 30.38 17.59 41.32
C ASN A 47 31.58 18.41 40.84
N ASP A 48 32.38 17.86 39.92
CA ASP A 48 33.58 18.46 39.34
C ASP A 48 33.48 18.66 37.82
N CYS A 49 32.27 18.55 37.24
CA CYS A 49 32.03 18.65 35.80
C CYS A 49 32.84 17.69 34.91
N ALA A 50 33.36 16.58 35.46
CA ALA A 50 34.09 15.59 34.68
C ALA A 50 33.17 14.71 33.80
N LEU A 51 31.89 14.59 34.16
CA LEU A 51 30.97 13.65 33.52
C LEU A 51 30.20 14.32 32.38
N ARG A 52 29.97 13.58 31.29
CA ARG A 52 29.13 14.04 30.18
C ARG A 52 27.66 13.64 30.35
N ILE A 53 26.80 14.51 29.86
CA ILE A 53 25.36 14.27 29.73
C ILE A 53 25.13 13.53 28.40
N CYS A 54 24.44 12.39 28.45
CA CYS A 54 24.09 11.64 27.25
C CYS A 54 22.82 12.19 26.57
N PRO A 55 22.58 11.83 25.30
CA PRO A 55 21.35 12.14 24.61
C PRO A 55 20.11 11.60 25.32
N PHE A 56 19.02 12.36 25.21
CA PHE A 56 17.70 11.96 25.66
C PHE A 56 16.83 11.60 24.46
N GLY A 57 16.00 10.58 24.62
CA GLY A 57 14.99 10.18 23.65
C GLY A 57 13.74 9.68 24.35
N PHE A 58 12.65 9.51 23.62
CA PHE A 58 11.44 8.90 24.16
C PHE A 58 11.77 7.51 24.71
N ALA A 59 11.29 7.20 25.91
CA ALA A 59 11.62 5.97 26.59
C ALA A 59 10.89 4.77 25.98
N HIS A 60 11.57 3.64 25.79
CA HIS A 60 10.89 2.39 25.40
C HIS A 60 10.06 1.81 26.56
N VAL A 61 10.53 2.03 27.78
CA VAL A 61 9.88 1.61 29.03
C VAL A 61 9.92 2.76 30.03
N ASP A 62 8.80 3.03 30.70
CA ASP A 62 8.80 3.97 31.82
C ASP A 62 9.22 3.24 33.09
N THR A 63 10.41 3.56 33.62
CA THR A 63 10.80 3.11 34.95
C THR A 63 10.76 4.27 35.93
N PRO A 64 10.23 4.06 37.16
CA PRO A 64 10.27 5.08 38.18
C PRO A 64 11.72 5.44 38.51
N LYS A 65 12.02 6.73 38.67
CA LYS A 65 13.37 7.21 39.01
C LYS A 65 13.81 6.89 40.45
N GLY A 66 12.93 6.26 41.23
CA GLY A 66 13.15 5.95 42.65
C GLY A 66 13.04 7.19 43.55
N ASP A 67 13.40 6.99 44.81
CA ASP A 67 13.44 8.03 45.86
C ASP A 67 14.68 8.92 45.66
N ILE A 68 14.46 10.08 45.03
CA ILE A 68 15.52 11.03 44.66
C ILE A 68 15.87 11.99 45.81
N ASN A 69 14.91 12.30 46.69
CA ASN A 69 15.12 13.21 47.82
C ASN A 69 15.56 12.50 49.11
N MET A 70 15.66 11.17 49.08
CA MET A 70 16.11 10.29 50.16
C MET A 70 15.23 10.36 51.41
N ASP A 71 13.95 10.72 51.28
CA ASP A 71 13.01 10.79 52.40
C ASP A 71 12.38 9.43 52.75
N ARG A 72 12.62 8.40 51.93
CA ARG A 72 12.08 7.04 52.00
C ARG A 72 10.57 6.95 51.79
N VAL A 73 9.97 7.98 51.20
CA VAL A 73 8.54 8.07 50.97
C VAL A 73 8.27 8.23 49.48
N MET A 74 7.78 7.16 48.85
CA MET A 74 7.42 7.15 47.43
C MET A 74 6.08 7.86 47.11
N ASN A 75 5.79 9.00 47.75
CA ASN A 75 4.55 9.75 47.54
C ASN A 75 4.76 11.25 47.26
N SER A 76 6.01 11.66 47.04
CA SER A 76 6.39 13.03 46.74
C SER A 76 5.69 13.55 45.48
N GLY A 77 4.74 14.46 45.65
CA GLY A 77 4.04 15.11 44.54
C GLY A 77 4.85 16.27 43.95
N GLY A 78 5.00 16.32 42.64
CA GLY A 78 5.60 17.46 41.93
C GLY A 78 7.08 17.28 41.55
N THR A 79 7.67 18.37 41.06
CA THR A 79 9.09 18.43 40.70
C THR A 79 9.92 18.67 41.95
N ILE A 80 10.91 17.81 42.23
CA ILE A 80 11.63 17.77 43.50
C ILE A 80 13.03 18.37 43.38
N LEU A 81 13.74 18.10 42.28
CA LEU A 81 15.02 18.74 41.99
C LEU A 81 14.82 19.78 40.90
N LEU A 82 14.91 21.06 41.29
CA LEU A 82 14.91 22.20 40.39
C LEU A 82 16.36 22.60 40.06
N ASN A 83 16.59 23.16 38.87
CA ASN A 83 17.92 23.62 38.42
C ASN A 83 18.99 22.52 38.34
N SER A 84 18.59 21.26 38.15
CA SER A 84 19.54 20.20 37.82
C SER A 84 20.18 20.48 36.46
N GLN A 85 21.51 20.34 36.37
CA GLN A 85 22.23 20.45 35.11
C GLN A 85 21.79 19.36 34.11
N MET A 86 21.35 18.20 34.63
CA MET A 86 20.82 17.06 33.87
C MET A 86 19.35 17.28 33.46
N TYR A 87 18.54 17.86 34.36
CA TYR A 87 17.12 18.16 34.13
C TYR A 87 16.82 19.63 34.43
N PRO A 88 17.07 20.55 33.48
CA PRO A 88 16.90 21.99 33.73
C PRO A 88 15.45 22.40 34.04
N GLY A 89 14.46 21.71 33.45
CA GLY A 89 13.03 21.87 33.78
C GLY A 89 12.61 21.20 35.10
N GLY A 90 13.59 20.63 35.80
CA GLY A 90 13.47 19.85 37.02
C GLY A 90 13.09 18.38 36.79
N THR A 91 13.31 17.55 37.80
CA THR A 91 12.94 16.12 37.80
C THR A 91 11.96 15.80 38.92
N TYR A 92 11.21 14.72 38.72
CA TYR A 92 10.22 14.17 39.64
C TYR A 92 10.68 12.81 40.16
N GLU A 93 10.10 12.39 41.28
CA GLU A 93 10.16 11.02 41.80
C GLU A 93 9.01 10.19 41.19
N TRP A 94 9.24 8.89 41.06
CA TRP A 94 8.25 7.91 40.59
C TRP A 94 7.71 8.23 39.17
N THR A 95 6.50 8.77 39.04
CA THR A 95 5.85 9.10 37.76
C THR A 95 5.75 10.59 37.53
N LYS A 96 5.75 11.04 36.27
CA LYS A 96 5.66 12.46 35.92
C LYS A 96 4.37 13.06 36.49
N PRO A 97 4.43 14.04 37.39
CA PRO A 97 3.27 14.54 38.14
C PRO A 97 2.29 15.34 37.28
N THR A 98 2.72 15.75 36.08
CA THR A 98 1.89 16.46 35.07
C THR A 98 1.63 15.60 33.83
N ALA A 99 1.83 14.28 33.91
CA ALA A 99 1.41 13.38 32.84
C ALA A 99 -0.12 13.47 32.66
N VAL A 100 -0.56 13.61 31.42
CA VAL A 100 -1.97 13.41 31.08
C VAL A 100 -2.32 11.93 31.32
N ALA A 101 -3.59 11.62 31.58
CA ALA A 101 -4.04 10.24 31.61
C ALA A 101 -3.65 9.53 30.30
N ASP A 102 -3.09 8.32 30.41
CA ASP A 102 -2.56 7.52 29.30
C ASP A 102 -1.35 8.14 28.57
N GLU A 103 -0.67 9.15 29.15
CA GLU A 103 0.62 9.66 28.67
C GLU A 103 1.78 8.89 29.32
N ALA A 104 2.49 8.11 28.49
CA ALA A 104 3.65 7.29 28.84
C ALA A 104 4.82 7.61 27.89
N HIS A 105 6.01 7.05 28.16
CA HIS A 105 7.20 7.10 27.31
C HIS A 105 7.88 8.47 27.23
N PHE A 106 8.16 9.11 28.36
CA PHE A 106 8.79 10.44 28.41
C PHE A 106 10.24 10.46 27.90
N TYR A 107 10.77 11.66 27.63
CA TYR A 107 12.19 11.82 27.33
C TYR A 107 13.05 11.36 28.52
N MET A 108 13.82 10.30 28.32
CA MET A 108 14.73 9.71 29.29
C MET A 108 16.13 9.60 28.70
N GLU A 109 17.15 9.63 29.56
CA GLU A 109 18.54 9.45 29.14
C GLU A 109 18.68 8.08 28.49
N CYS A 110 19.27 8.05 27.29
CA CYS A 110 19.42 6.82 26.50
C CYS A 110 18.10 6.05 26.31
N SER A 111 16.96 6.76 26.21
CA SER A 111 15.63 6.18 26.00
C SER A 111 15.26 5.07 26.99
N ASN A 112 15.91 5.09 28.16
CA ASN A 112 15.80 4.07 29.19
C ASN A 112 16.19 2.64 28.73
N GLU A 113 16.88 2.54 27.59
CA GLU A 113 17.22 1.29 26.93
C GLU A 113 18.71 1.24 26.55
N GLY A 114 19.51 1.89 27.40
CA GLY A 114 20.95 1.92 27.31
C GLY A 114 21.57 2.54 28.54
N ILE A 115 22.88 2.35 28.66
CA ILE A 115 23.69 2.92 29.74
C ILE A 115 24.51 4.08 29.16
N CYS A 116 24.43 5.24 29.79
CA CYS A 116 25.27 6.37 29.41
C CYS A 116 26.74 6.13 29.79
N ASP A 117 27.63 6.12 28.81
CA ASP A 117 29.06 6.24 29.06
C ASP A 117 29.39 7.70 29.36
N ARG A 118 29.67 7.98 30.62
CA ARG A 118 29.92 9.33 31.13
C ARG A 118 31.23 9.95 30.64
N ALA A 119 32.20 9.16 30.16
CA ALA A 119 33.45 9.69 29.63
C ALA A 119 33.27 10.26 28.22
N THR A 120 32.48 9.58 27.39
CA THR A 120 32.24 9.96 25.98
C THR A 120 30.96 10.75 25.77
N GLY A 121 29.98 10.62 26.67
CA GLY A 121 28.65 11.20 26.52
C GLY A 121 27.80 10.46 25.48
N LEU A 122 28.15 9.20 25.18
CA LEU A 122 27.44 8.35 24.24
C LEU A 122 26.67 7.26 24.99
N CYS A 123 25.50 6.91 24.46
CA CYS A 123 24.69 5.82 24.99
C CYS A 123 25.20 4.47 24.47
N VAL A 124 25.43 3.53 25.39
CA VAL A 124 25.68 2.11 25.08
C VAL A 124 24.33 1.40 25.15
N CYS A 125 23.76 1.10 24.00
CA CYS A 125 22.41 0.52 23.90
C CYS A 125 22.36 -0.95 24.29
N TYR A 126 21.24 -1.36 24.88
CA TYR A 126 20.98 -2.77 25.15
C TYR A 126 20.73 -3.55 23.84
N PRO A 127 20.92 -4.90 23.84
CA PRO A 127 20.67 -5.71 22.67
C PRO A 127 19.26 -5.53 22.12
N GLY A 128 19.16 -5.27 20.82
CA GLY A 128 17.88 -5.02 20.16
C GLY A 128 17.53 -3.53 20.02
N TYR A 129 18.38 -2.61 20.49
CA TYR A 129 18.17 -1.17 20.38
C TYR A 129 19.39 -0.45 19.79
N GLU A 130 19.13 0.66 19.11
CA GLU A 130 20.14 1.46 18.45
C GLU A 130 19.71 2.92 18.29
N GLY A 131 20.60 3.73 17.70
CA GLY A 131 20.45 5.18 17.62
C GLY A 131 21.31 5.89 18.66
N SER A 132 21.43 7.22 18.52
CA SER A 132 22.28 8.03 19.40
C SER A 132 21.82 8.05 20.86
N ALA A 133 20.53 7.78 21.09
CA ALA A 133 19.92 7.70 22.41
C ALA A 133 19.27 6.32 22.64
N CYS A 134 19.59 5.28 21.85
CA CYS A 134 18.93 3.97 21.95
C CYS A 134 17.41 4.01 21.74
N GLN A 135 16.93 5.00 21.01
CA GLN A 135 15.50 5.31 20.83
C GLN A 135 14.81 4.47 19.75
N ARG A 136 15.55 3.60 19.06
CA ARG A 136 15.05 2.80 17.95
C ARG A 136 15.26 1.33 18.25
N ALA A 137 14.22 0.53 18.04
CA ALA A 137 14.37 -0.91 17.92
C ALA A 137 15.26 -1.24 16.71
N LYS A 138 16.20 -2.15 16.89
CA LYS A 138 17.10 -2.62 15.84
C LYS A 138 16.38 -3.63 14.95
N CYS A 139 16.46 -3.44 13.64
CA CYS A 139 15.95 -4.45 12.71
C CYS A 139 16.75 -5.76 12.82
N PRO A 140 16.07 -6.93 12.81
CA PRO A 140 16.74 -8.23 12.83
C PRO A 140 17.76 -8.34 11.70
N ASN A 141 18.98 -8.79 12.02
CA ASN A 141 20.07 -9.04 11.07
C ASN A 141 20.35 -7.90 10.07
N ALA A 142 20.03 -6.65 10.42
CA ALA A 142 20.09 -5.51 9.49
C ALA A 142 19.39 -5.80 8.14
N CYS A 143 18.24 -6.49 8.19
CA CYS A 143 17.48 -6.93 7.02
C CYS A 143 18.29 -7.76 6.01
N ASN A 144 19.33 -8.46 6.49
CA ASN A 144 20.29 -9.25 5.71
C ASN A 144 20.92 -8.47 4.53
N ASN A 145 20.96 -7.13 4.60
CA ASN A 145 21.34 -6.26 3.48
C ASN A 145 20.49 -6.45 2.20
N ARG A 146 19.23 -6.91 2.33
CA ARG A 146 18.27 -7.15 1.24
C ARG A 146 16.93 -6.45 1.51
N GLY A 147 17.01 -5.30 2.15
CA GLY A 147 15.87 -4.50 2.53
C GLY A 147 16.28 -3.27 3.31
N VAL A 148 15.28 -2.45 3.62
CA VAL A 148 15.46 -1.19 4.35
C VAL A 148 14.74 -1.26 5.68
N CYS A 149 15.46 -0.97 6.77
CA CYS A 149 14.88 -0.85 8.10
C CYS A 149 14.08 0.46 8.20
N LYS A 150 12.78 0.37 8.45
CA LYS A 150 11.85 1.51 8.53
C LYS A 150 11.04 1.48 9.82
N SER A 151 10.64 2.66 10.31
CA SER A 151 9.77 2.75 11.49
C SER A 151 8.35 2.27 11.17
N MET A 152 7.57 1.87 12.17
CA MET A 152 6.17 1.51 11.98
C MET A 152 5.36 2.63 11.32
N ALA A 153 5.61 3.89 11.67
CA ALA A 153 4.99 5.05 11.02
C ALA A 153 5.28 5.07 9.51
N GLN A 154 6.54 4.87 9.14
CA GLN A 154 6.98 4.87 7.74
C GLN A 154 6.44 3.68 6.97
N VAL A 155 6.33 2.51 7.59
CA VAL A 155 5.73 1.34 6.94
C VAL A 155 4.23 1.53 6.77
N ALA A 156 3.51 2.01 7.79
CA ALA A 156 2.08 2.31 7.68
C ALA A 156 1.78 3.40 6.63
N ALA A 157 2.64 4.41 6.52
CA ALA A 157 2.54 5.44 5.48
C ALA A 157 2.78 4.90 4.05
N ASN A 158 3.51 3.78 3.91
CA ASN A 158 3.82 3.13 2.63
C ASN A 158 2.99 1.86 2.36
N GLY A 159 2.13 1.44 3.29
CA GLY A 159 1.38 0.18 3.20
C GLY A 159 0.12 0.31 2.36
N ASP A 160 0.08 -0.37 1.22
CA ASP A 160 -1.18 -0.72 0.53
C ASP A 160 -1.91 -1.78 1.39
N ARG A 161 -3.23 -1.62 1.62
CA ARG A 161 -4.02 -2.44 2.56
C ARG A 161 -4.13 -3.94 2.18
N SER A 162 -3.46 -4.38 1.12
CA SER A 162 -3.43 -5.77 0.69
C SER A 162 -2.08 -6.43 0.97
N LEU A 163 -1.58 -6.40 2.22
CA LEU A 163 -0.56 -7.30 2.81
C LEU A 163 0.60 -7.84 1.92
N SER A 164 0.95 -7.18 0.83
CA SER A 164 1.93 -7.63 -0.16
C SER A 164 3.10 -6.66 -0.12
N ILE A 165 4.13 -7.08 0.63
CA ILE A 165 5.47 -6.50 0.63
C ILE A 165 6.13 -6.84 -0.72
N THR A 166 5.65 -6.26 -1.81
CA THR A 166 6.33 -6.36 -3.10
C THR A 166 6.31 -4.99 -3.76
N GLY A 167 7.50 -4.39 -3.85
CA GLY A 167 7.71 -3.01 -4.27
C GLY A 167 7.04 -2.66 -5.60
N ASN A 168 6.04 -1.79 -5.53
CA ASN A 168 5.87 -0.64 -6.41
C ASN A 168 4.95 0.38 -5.73
N PRO A 169 5.43 1.59 -5.36
CA PRO A 169 4.62 2.61 -4.72
C PRO A 169 3.68 3.24 -5.75
N LYS A 170 2.48 2.67 -5.93
CA LYS A 170 1.44 3.27 -6.76
C LYS A 170 0.21 3.63 -5.94
N GLY A 171 0.33 4.79 -5.27
CA GLY A 171 -0.78 5.56 -4.69
C GLY A 171 -0.95 5.36 -3.18
N ASN A 172 -0.16 6.10 -2.41
CA ASN A 172 -0.16 6.15 -0.95
C ASN A 172 -1.57 6.37 -0.37
N VAL A 173 -2.23 5.32 0.11
CA VAL A 173 -3.21 5.48 1.17
C VAL A 173 -2.41 5.59 2.45
N LYS A 174 -2.11 6.83 2.88
CA LYS A 174 -1.37 7.05 4.12
C LYS A 174 -2.19 6.49 5.28
N THR A 175 -1.96 5.25 5.67
CA THR A 175 -2.45 4.75 6.95
C THR A 175 -1.56 5.42 8.00
N ALA A 176 -2.08 6.44 8.67
CA ALA A 176 -1.35 7.11 9.73
C ALA A 176 -1.35 6.20 10.96
N TYR A 177 -0.21 5.60 11.26
CA TYR A 177 0.03 4.95 12.55
C TYR A 177 0.68 5.99 13.46
N THR A 178 -0.09 6.47 14.45
CA THR A 178 0.31 7.56 15.37
C THR A 178 0.28 7.10 16.83
N LEU A 179 0.33 5.79 17.09
CA LEU A 179 0.52 5.28 18.44
C LEU A 179 1.95 5.56 18.93
N TRP A 180 2.18 5.40 20.23
CA TRP A 180 3.43 5.79 20.89
C TRP A 180 4.68 5.14 20.27
N ASP A 181 4.55 3.92 19.75
CA ASP A 181 5.63 3.12 19.18
C ASP A 181 5.90 3.40 17.70
N ALA A 182 5.17 4.35 17.11
CA ALA A 182 5.23 4.65 15.68
C ALA A 182 6.65 4.95 15.17
N ASP A 183 7.44 5.66 15.96
CA ASP A 183 8.84 6.02 15.65
C ASP A 183 9.87 5.24 16.49
N ALA A 184 9.41 4.36 17.38
CA ALA A 184 10.26 3.57 18.28
C ALA A 184 10.44 2.14 17.74
N GLY A 185 9.38 1.56 17.16
CA GLY A 185 9.44 0.24 16.57
C GLY A 185 9.79 0.26 15.08
N TYR A 186 10.58 -0.73 14.68
CA TYR A 186 11.15 -0.84 13.35
C TYR A 186 10.94 -2.24 12.78
N GLN A 187 10.81 -2.30 11.46
CA GLN A 187 10.72 -3.57 10.72
C GLN A 187 11.44 -3.46 9.38
N CYS A 188 11.78 -4.61 8.81
CA CYS A 188 12.41 -4.71 7.51
C CYS A 188 11.37 -4.62 6.39
N VAL A 189 11.58 -3.68 5.47
CA VAL A 189 10.90 -3.67 4.17
C VAL A 189 11.83 -4.30 3.15
N CYS A 190 11.48 -5.50 2.69
CA CYS A 190 12.34 -6.31 1.84
C CYS A 190 12.37 -5.83 0.39
N ASP A 191 13.51 -6.05 -0.27
CA ASP A 191 13.65 -5.86 -1.70
C ASP A 191 12.78 -6.89 -2.47
N PRO A 192 12.32 -6.57 -3.70
CA PRO A 192 11.53 -7.49 -4.50
C PRO A 192 12.15 -8.88 -4.62
N GLY A 193 11.34 -9.92 -4.39
CA GLY A 193 11.77 -11.32 -4.40
C GLY A 193 12.36 -11.82 -3.07
N PHE A 194 12.38 -10.99 -2.02
CA PHE A 194 12.72 -11.37 -0.66
C PHE A 194 11.56 -11.08 0.30
N GLU A 195 11.42 -11.92 1.31
CA GLU A 195 10.35 -11.87 2.30
C GLU A 195 10.82 -12.36 3.68
N GLY A 196 9.90 -12.31 4.64
CA GLY A 196 10.16 -12.64 6.03
C GLY A 196 10.57 -11.43 6.89
N PRO A 197 10.70 -11.62 8.21
CA PRO A 197 10.91 -10.52 9.16
C PRO A 197 12.27 -9.84 9.02
N ASP A 198 13.26 -10.54 8.44
CA ASP A 198 14.62 -10.06 8.24
C ASP A 198 15.07 -10.11 6.76
N CYS A 199 14.16 -10.36 5.83
CA CYS A 199 14.44 -10.47 4.39
C CYS A 199 15.44 -11.58 4.01
N SER A 200 15.58 -12.61 4.84
CA SER A 200 16.43 -13.77 4.55
C SER A 200 15.80 -14.75 3.56
N LYS A 201 14.47 -14.77 3.45
CA LYS A 201 13.74 -15.75 2.63
C LYS A 201 13.53 -15.19 1.23
N ARG A 202 13.67 -16.04 0.20
CA ARG A 202 13.28 -15.72 -1.16
C ARG A 202 11.81 -16.04 -1.38
N SER A 203 11.07 -15.13 -2.01
CA SER A 203 9.72 -15.40 -2.46
C SER A 203 9.76 -16.44 -3.58
N CYS A 204 9.02 -17.53 -3.40
CA CYS A 204 8.91 -18.55 -4.44
C CYS A 204 7.98 -18.14 -5.58
N LYS A 205 8.15 -18.83 -6.71
CA LYS A 205 7.26 -18.71 -7.86
C LYS A 205 5.83 -19.06 -7.46
N VAL A 206 4.90 -18.31 -8.02
CA VAL A 206 3.46 -18.56 -7.90
C VAL A 206 2.93 -19.08 -9.23
N GLY A 207 1.87 -19.86 -9.16
CA GLY A 207 1.26 -20.42 -10.36
C GLY A 207 -0.19 -20.81 -10.11
N VAL A 208 -0.87 -21.16 -11.20
CA VAL A 208 -2.23 -21.69 -11.15
C VAL A 208 -2.19 -23.12 -10.66
N ASP A 209 -3.10 -23.48 -9.75
CA ASP A 209 -3.26 -24.86 -9.30
C ASP A 209 -3.88 -25.71 -10.42
N PRO A 210 -3.19 -26.73 -10.98
CA PRO A 210 -3.70 -27.51 -12.09
C PRO A 210 -4.84 -28.48 -11.75
N LEU A 211 -5.06 -28.82 -10.48
CA LEU A 211 -6.28 -29.57 -10.11
C LEU A 211 -7.50 -28.64 -9.99
N TYR A 212 -7.29 -27.34 -10.15
CA TYR A 212 -8.33 -26.35 -10.07
C TYR A 212 -8.92 -26.09 -11.46
N GLU A 213 -9.66 -27.08 -11.98
CA GLU A 213 -10.64 -26.90 -13.05
C GLU A 213 -12.05 -26.90 -12.46
N ALA A 214 -12.36 -25.94 -11.59
CA ALA A 214 -13.74 -25.74 -11.17
C ALA A 214 -14.52 -25.02 -12.29
N ALA A 215 -15.77 -25.45 -12.50
CA ALA A 215 -16.71 -24.82 -13.41
C ALA A 215 -16.82 -23.32 -13.06
N GLY A 216 -16.28 -22.46 -13.91
CA GLY A 216 -16.19 -21.02 -13.67
C GLY A 216 -15.12 -20.43 -14.58
N TYR A 217 -15.53 -19.51 -15.46
CA TYR A 217 -14.60 -18.87 -16.38
C TYR A 217 -13.70 -17.91 -15.60
N PRO A 218 -12.36 -18.05 -15.60
CA PRO A 218 -11.51 -17.07 -14.93
C PRO A 218 -11.75 -15.68 -15.53
N ILE A 219 -11.74 -14.64 -14.69
CA ILE A 219 -11.76 -13.27 -15.20
C ILE A 219 -10.35 -12.98 -15.69
N TYR A 220 -10.21 -12.98 -17.00
CA TYR A 220 -8.93 -12.70 -17.62
C TYR A 220 -8.56 -11.24 -17.43
N GLU A 221 -7.32 -11.00 -17.03
CA GLU A 221 -6.74 -9.68 -17.07
C GLU A 221 -6.63 -9.24 -18.52
N THR A 222 -7.20 -8.07 -18.79
CA THR A 222 -7.07 -7.41 -20.08
C THR A 222 -6.41 -6.07 -19.90
N PHE A 223 -5.63 -5.68 -20.88
CA PHE A 223 -4.94 -4.40 -20.89
C PHE A 223 -4.96 -3.83 -22.29
N ASN A 224 -4.97 -2.52 -22.36
CA ASN A 224 -5.00 -1.76 -23.59
C ASN A 224 -3.60 -1.25 -23.88
N ILE A 225 -3.13 -1.46 -25.10
CA ILE A 225 -1.93 -0.87 -25.64
C ILE A 225 -2.38 0.19 -26.64
N ILE A 226 -1.94 1.43 -26.41
CA ILE A 226 -2.19 2.55 -27.30
C ILE A 226 -0.85 3.01 -27.80
N ALA A 227 -0.67 2.97 -29.13
CA ALA A 227 0.52 3.46 -29.77
C ALA A 227 0.13 4.18 -31.07
N ALA A 228 0.05 5.51 -31.03
CA ALA A 228 -0.55 6.29 -32.10
C ALA A 228 -0.01 7.73 -32.18
N ALA A 229 -0.15 8.36 -33.35
CA ALA A 229 0.32 9.71 -33.67
C ALA A 229 -0.59 10.43 -34.69
N LEU A 230 -0.64 11.77 -34.67
CA LEU A 230 -1.39 12.62 -35.63
C LEU A 230 -0.57 12.87 -36.92
N PRO A 231 -1.17 13.02 -38.13
CA PRO A 231 -0.84 12.27 -39.37
C PRO A 231 0.39 12.84 -40.16
N THR A 232 0.99 12.24 -41.21
CA THR A 232 0.39 11.65 -42.44
C THR A 232 1.10 10.48 -43.16
N THR A 233 2.28 9.98 -42.80
CA THR A 233 2.80 8.73 -43.41
C THR A 233 3.99 8.30 -42.60
N ALA A 234 3.93 7.18 -41.87
CA ALA A 234 5.13 6.71 -41.21
C ALA A 234 5.09 5.33 -40.55
N SER A 235 6.25 4.67 -40.58
CA SER A 235 6.52 3.41 -39.87
C SER A 235 7.15 3.71 -38.51
N GLN A 236 6.52 3.35 -37.40
CA GLN A 236 6.95 3.87 -36.08
C GLN A 236 7.06 2.76 -35.04
N TYR A 237 8.10 2.80 -34.20
CA TYR A 237 8.56 1.67 -33.38
C TYR A 237 8.30 1.87 -31.89
N ALA A 238 7.76 0.85 -31.22
CA ALA A 238 7.70 0.77 -29.75
C ALA A 238 8.37 -0.51 -29.22
N GLY A 239 9.09 -0.41 -28.11
CA GLY A 239 9.61 -1.53 -27.32
C GLY A 239 8.91 -1.58 -25.97
N LEU A 240 8.44 -2.76 -25.58
CA LEU A 240 7.78 -3.01 -24.30
C LEU A 240 8.71 -3.80 -23.38
N ASP A 241 8.72 -3.47 -22.09
CA ASP A 241 9.33 -4.25 -21.01
C ASP A 241 8.27 -4.79 -20.07
N GLN A 242 8.47 -6.02 -19.64
CA GLN A 242 7.59 -6.75 -18.73
C GLN A 242 8.32 -7.00 -17.41
N GLY A 243 8.91 -5.94 -16.86
CA GLY A 243 9.62 -5.99 -15.59
C GLY A 243 11.07 -6.43 -15.74
N GLU A 244 11.94 -5.49 -16.07
CA GLU A 244 13.40 -5.45 -15.85
C GLU A 244 14.22 -6.65 -16.39
N SER A 245 13.61 -7.64 -17.05
CA SER A 245 14.29 -8.87 -17.48
C SER A 245 13.95 -9.31 -18.92
N TYR A 246 12.84 -8.84 -19.51
CA TYR A 246 12.41 -9.26 -20.84
C TYR A 246 11.92 -8.08 -21.68
N LEU A 247 12.72 -7.73 -22.69
CA LEU A 247 12.42 -6.72 -23.70
C LEU A 247 11.83 -7.37 -24.94
N THR A 248 10.70 -6.85 -25.42
CA THR A 248 10.18 -7.26 -26.72
C THR A 248 11.10 -6.79 -27.85
N PRO A 249 11.15 -7.51 -28.99
CA PRO A 249 11.64 -6.94 -30.23
C PRO A 249 10.92 -5.63 -30.56
N ARG A 250 11.55 -4.78 -31.39
CA ARG A 250 10.93 -3.55 -31.86
C ARG A 250 9.64 -3.85 -32.62
N ILE A 251 8.54 -3.25 -32.21
CA ILE A 251 7.21 -3.48 -32.78
C ILE A 251 6.94 -2.42 -33.85
N PRO A 252 6.76 -2.79 -35.13
CA PRO A 252 6.39 -1.83 -36.16
C PRO A 252 4.91 -1.48 -36.02
N ILE A 253 4.61 -0.20 -35.83
CA ILE A 253 3.26 0.35 -35.78
C ILE A 253 2.87 0.79 -37.19
N SER A 254 1.64 0.46 -37.57
CA SER A 254 1.02 0.89 -38.83
C SER A 254 -0.36 1.47 -38.57
N ALA A 255 -0.91 2.11 -39.59
CA ALA A 255 -2.30 2.48 -39.64
C ALA A 255 -3.23 1.28 -39.47
N GLU A 256 -4.32 1.43 -38.72
CA GLU A 256 -5.43 0.48 -38.71
C GLU A 256 -6.65 1.07 -39.39
N ALA A 257 -7.09 0.42 -40.48
CA ALA A 257 -8.32 0.77 -41.17
C ALA A 257 -9.35 -0.36 -41.07
N GLY A 258 -10.55 -0.03 -40.56
CA GLY A 258 -11.71 -0.90 -40.55
C GLY A 258 -11.64 -2.09 -39.58
N ALA A 259 -12.53 -3.06 -39.77
CA ALA A 259 -12.75 -4.22 -38.89
C ALA A 259 -11.65 -5.31 -38.99
N THR A 260 -10.38 -4.93 -39.14
CA THR A 260 -9.24 -5.85 -39.27
C THR A 260 -8.44 -5.94 -37.97
N ASN A 261 -7.92 -7.13 -37.63
CA ASN A 261 -7.16 -7.37 -36.38
C ASN A 261 -5.63 -7.32 -36.58
N VAL A 262 -5.13 -6.30 -37.27
CA VAL A 262 -3.71 -6.22 -37.65
C VAL A 262 -2.82 -5.98 -36.43
N GLY A 263 -3.18 -5.00 -35.60
CA GLY A 263 -2.52 -4.70 -34.34
C GLY A 263 -2.60 -5.87 -33.37
N GLY A 264 -3.78 -6.44 -33.15
CA GLY A 264 -3.92 -7.58 -32.25
C GLY A 264 -3.09 -8.80 -32.68
N THR A 265 -3.04 -9.13 -33.97
CA THR A 265 -2.17 -10.22 -34.45
C THR A 265 -0.68 -9.91 -34.31
N THR A 266 -0.29 -8.64 -34.50
CA THR A 266 1.10 -8.19 -34.32
C THR A 266 1.54 -8.32 -32.87
N PHE A 267 0.77 -7.79 -31.92
CA PHE A 267 1.11 -7.88 -30.49
C PHE A 267 1.09 -9.32 -29.98
N THR A 268 0.15 -10.14 -30.44
CA THR A 268 0.10 -11.57 -30.08
C THR A 268 1.43 -12.28 -30.40
N LYS A 269 1.95 -12.08 -31.61
CA LYS A 269 3.24 -12.67 -32.03
C LYS A 269 4.42 -12.14 -31.22
N VAL A 270 4.44 -10.84 -30.93
CA VAL A 270 5.54 -10.21 -30.18
C VAL A 270 5.64 -10.79 -28.77
N PHE A 271 4.52 -10.94 -28.07
CA PHE A 271 4.51 -11.51 -26.74
C PHE A 271 4.84 -13.00 -26.73
N GLN A 272 4.36 -13.77 -27.72
CA GLN A 272 4.71 -15.19 -27.87
C GLN A 272 6.17 -15.43 -28.28
N ALA A 273 6.83 -14.42 -28.87
CA ALA A 273 8.24 -14.49 -29.25
C ALA A 273 9.21 -14.23 -28.09
N LEU A 274 8.71 -13.86 -26.89
CA LEU A 274 9.55 -13.71 -25.72
C LEU A 274 10.21 -15.06 -25.33
N PRO A 275 11.49 -15.05 -24.92
CA PRO A 275 12.22 -16.28 -24.59
C PRO A 275 11.56 -17.03 -23.42
N ASN A 276 11.89 -18.32 -23.27
CA ASN A 276 11.40 -19.20 -22.20
C ASN A 276 9.88 -19.40 -22.14
N LYS A 277 9.14 -19.07 -23.22
CA LYS A 277 7.67 -19.12 -23.23
C LYS A 277 7.06 -18.37 -22.04
N VAL A 278 7.62 -17.20 -21.72
CA VAL A 278 7.11 -16.30 -20.66
C VAL A 278 5.58 -16.14 -20.77
N PHE A 279 5.05 -16.11 -21.99
CA PHE A 279 3.63 -16.29 -22.26
C PHE A 279 3.39 -17.52 -23.14
N SER A 280 2.65 -18.48 -22.60
CA SER A 280 2.25 -19.70 -23.32
C SER A 280 1.11 -19.39 -24.30
N SER A 281 0.17 -18.54 -23.90
CA SER A 281 -0.95 -18.09 -24.71
C SER A 281 -1.38 -16.65 -24.35
N ILE A 282 -1.64 -15.84 -25.38
CA ILE A 282 -2.16 -14.48 -25.26
C ILE A 282 -3.02 -14.20 -26.50
N SER A 283 -4.12 -13.48 -26.31
CA SER A 283 -5.03 -13.09 -27.40
C SER A 283 -5.15 -11.57 -27.41
N CYS A 284 -4.79 -10.93 -28.53
CA CYS A 284 -4.97 -9.50 -28.68
C CYS A 284 -5.92 -9.16 -29.85
N TYR A 285 -6.76 -8.14 -29.65
CA TYR A 285 -7.77 -7.67 -30.59
C TYR A 285 -7.75 -6.15 -30.74
N SER A 286 -7.85 -5.68 -31.99
CA SER A 286 -7.93 -4.26 -32.34
C SER A 286 -9.32 -3.68 -32.03
N LYS A 287 -9.42 -2.35 -31.85
CA LYS A 287 -10.64 -1.64 -31.43
C LYS A 287 -11.90 -1.92 -32.28
N ASP A 288 -11.72 -2.15 -33.58
CA ASP A 288 -12.84 -2.35 -34.53
C ASP A 288 -13.11 -3.84 -34.80
N TYR A 289 -12.48 -4.75 -34.04
CA TYR A 289 -12.61 -6.19 -34.27
C TYR A 289 -14.01 -6.70 -33.85
N PRO A 290 -14.78 -7.34 -34.75
CA PRO A 290 -16.14 -7.77 -34.47
C PRO A 290 -16.21 -8.74 -33.27
N GLY A 291 -17.17 -8.51 -32.36
CA GLY A 291 -17.45 -9.40 -31.23
C GLY A 291 -16.76 -9.02 -29.91
N TYR A 292 -15.90 -7.99 -29.90
CA TYR A 292 -15.22 -7.53 -28.69
C TYR A 292 -15.61 -6.08 -28.37
N VAL A 293 -16.23 -5.89 -27.20
CA VAL A 293 -16.73 -4.58 -26.75
C VAL A 293 -15.62 -3.88 -25.99
N ASN A 294 -14.66 -3.29 -26.70
CA ASN A 294 -13.69 -2.39 -26.08
C ASN A 294 -13.37 -1.22 -27.00
N THR A 295 -14.07 -0.13 -26.79
CA THR A 295 -13.86 1.13 -27.51
C THR A 295 -12.79 1.93 -26.78
N ILE A 296 -11.58 1.86 -27.30
CA ILE A 296 -10.53 2.80 -26.91
C ILE A 296 -10.68 4.02 -27.82
N PRO A 297 -11.08 5.20 -27.31
CA PRO A 297 -11.27 6.36 -28.17
C PRO A 297 -9.93 6.91 -28.64
N ALA A 298 -9.86 7.23 -29.93
CA ALA A 298 -8.81 8.09 -30.47
C ALA A 298 -8.97 9.50 -29.88
N LEU A 299 -7.86 10.21 -29.60
CA LEU A 299 -7.96 11.59 -29.11
C LEU A 299 -8.41 12.55 -30.22
N SER A 300 -8.27 12.17 -31.49
CA SER A 300 -8.91 12.87 -32.62
C SER A 300 -9.14 11.93 -33.81
N ALA A 301 -9.92 12.40 -34.79
CA ALA A 301 -10.19 11.68 -36.04
C ALA A 301 -8.95 11.54 -36.95
N ASP A 302 -7.89 12.32 -36.69
CA ASP A 302 -6.68 12.36 -37.50
C ASP A 302 -5.57 11.45 -36.97
N GLU A 303 -5.85 10.71 -35.91
CA GLU A 303 -4.85 9.90 -35.22
C GLU A 303 -4.72 8.51 -35.81
N ASP A 304 -3.49 8.16 -36.17
CA ASP A 304 -3.17 6.91 -36.85
C ASP A 304 -2.25 6.03 -35.97
N GLY A 305 -2.60 4.74 -35.86
CA GLY A 305 -1.84 3.79 -35.05
C GLY A 305 -2.67 2.62 -34.50
N PHE A 306 -2.08 1.90 -33.53
CA PHE A 306 -2.68 0.71 -32.92
C PHE A 306 -3.44 1.03 -31.63
N TYR A 307 -4.67 0.52 -31.58
CA TYR A 307 -5.54 0.53 -30.40
C TYR A 307 -5.90 -0.91 -30.09
N VAL A 308 -5.08 -1.56 -29.28
CA VAL A 308 -5.12 -3.00 -29.12
C VAL A 308 -5.46 -3.35 -27.69
N THR A 309 -6.42 -4.24 -27.51
CA THR A 309 -6.70 -4.87 -26.22
C THR A 309 -6.08 -6.26 -26.23
N CYS A 310 -5.24 -6.56 -25.26
CA CYS A 310 -4.67 -7.87 -25.06
C CYS A 310 -5.29 -8.54 -23.83
N GLN A 311 -5.47 -9.85 -23.93
CA GLN A 311 -6.02 -10.73 -22.91
C GLN A 311 -5.06 -11.90 -22.70
N TYR A 312 -4.64 -12.12 -21.46
CA TYR A 312 -3.93 -13.35 -21.10
C TYR A 312 -4.93 -14.49 -20.97
N THR A 313 -4.67 -15.61 -21.64
CA THR A 313 -5.58 -16.77 -21.69
C THR A 313 -5.31 -17.78 -20.58
N ASP A 314 -4.14 -17.74 -19.94
CA ASP A 314 -3.78 -18.61 -18.80
C ASP A 314 -3.87 -17.87 -17.44
N ASN A 315 -4.59 -16.74 -17.41
CA ASN A 315 -4.34 -15.61 -16.49
C ASN A 315 -4.07 -16.00 -14.99
N PRO A 316 -2.83 -15.84 -14.49
CA PRO A 316 -2.39 -16.13 -13.13
C PRO A 316 -2.69 -14.99 -12.15
N GLY A 317 -3.90 -14.45 -12.14
CA GLY A 317 -4.30 -13.36 -11.24
C GLY A 317 -3.81 -11.97 -11.69
N PRO A 318 -3.51 -11.03 -10.78
CA PRO A 318 -3.06 -9.69 -11.14
C PRO A 318 -1.59 -9.70 -11.59
N ILE A 319 -1.35 -9.48 -12.87
CA ILE A 319 -0.03 -9.39 -13.48
C ILE A 319 0.40 -7.92 -13.54
N ARG A 320 1.72 -7.67 -13.52
CA ARG A 320 2.27 -6.37 -13.87
C ARG A 320 1.91 -6.06 -15.32
N LEU A 321 1.36 -4.87 -15.56
CA LEU A 321 1.15 -4.39 -16.93
C LEU A 321 2.50 -4.22 -17.64
N PRO A 322 2.58 -4.57 -18.94
CA PRO A 322 3.73 -4.18 -19.75
C PRO A 322 3.94 -2.67 -19.68
N GLU A 323 5.20 -2.28 -19.67
CA GLU A 323 5.64 -0.89 -19.64
C GLU A 323 6.29 -0.54 -20.98
N VAL A 324 6.09 0.69 -21.45
CA VAL A 324 6.78 1.18 -22.64
C VAL A 324 8.16 1.67 -22.21
N VAL A 325 9.21 0.93 -22.57
CA VAL A 325 10.61 1.35 -22.28
C VAL A 325 11.05 2.46 -23.20
N ALA A 326 10.67 2.34 -24.47
CA ALA A 326 11.02 3.29 -25.49
C ALA A 326 9.96 3.29 -26.59
N SER A 327 9.56 4.49 -26.99
CA SER A 327 8.73 4.73 -28.15
C SER A 327 9.38 5.78 -29.02
N ALA A 328 9.57 5.47 -30.30
CA ALA A 328 10.11 6.39 -31.28
C ALA A 328 9.20 6.41 -32.50
N PHE A 329 8.66 7.60 -32.75
CA PHE A 329 7.69 7.87 -33.79
C PHE A 329 8.41 8.61 -34.94
N VAL A 330 8.88 7.91 -35.97
CA VAL A 330 9.60 8.49 -37.13
C VAL A 330 8.68 8.66 -38.33
N ASP A 331 8.65 9.82 -39.00
CA ASP A 331 7.84 10.03 -40.21
C ASP A 331 8.38 9.28 -41.46
N SER A 332 7.70 9.35 -42.61
CA SER A 332 8.13 8.73 -43.89
C SER A 332 9.45 9.30 -44.44
N THR A 333 9.94 10.38 -43.86
CA THR A 333 11.25 10.99 -44.18
C THR A 333 12.34 10.60 -43.17
N GLY A 334 12.03 9.77 -42.17
CA GLY A 334 12.95 9.32 -41.13
C GLY A 334 13.13 10.30 -39.98
N THR A 335 12.31 11.35 -39.90
CA THR A 335 12.41 12.38 -38.87
C THR A 335 11.66 11.95 -37.61
N THR A 336 12.34 11.96 -36.44
CA THR A 336 11.71 11.62 -35.16
C THR A 336 10.75 12.72 -34.71
N ARG A 337 9.49 12.37 -34.47
CA ARG A 337 8.45 13.27 -33.96
C ARG A 337 8.47 13.28 -32.44
N THR A 338 8.73 14.47 -31.89
CA THR A 338 8.75 14.74 -30.45
C THR A 338 7.47 15.42 -29.93
N SER A 339 6.54 15.77 -30.83
CA SER A 339 5.22 16.33 -30.51
C SER A 339 4.11 15.47 -31.10
N THR A 340 2.93 15.45 -30.46
CA THR A 340 1.68 14.80 -30.95
C THR A 340 1.74 13.29 -31.16
N SER A 341 2.53 12.58 -30.34
CA SER A 341 2.62 11.12 -30.33
C SER A 341 2.41 10.57 -28.91
N ARG A 342 1.84 9.36 -28.80
CA ARG A 342 1.65 8.69 -27.52
C ARG A 342 1.81 7.18 -27.62
N ALA A 343 2.57 6.62 -26.67
CA ALA A 343 2.67 5.19 -26.44
C ALA A 343 2.47 4.93 -24.96
N PHE A 344 1.42 4.21 -24.58
CA PHE A 344 1.21 3.81 -23.21
C PHE A 344 0.36 2.55 -23.11
N VAL A 345 0.52 1.85 -21.99
CA VAL A 345 -0.29 0.70 -21.62
C VAL A 345 -1.19 1.12 -20.48
N THR A 346 -2.47 0.77 -20.55
CA THR A 346 -3.42 0.96 -19.45
C THR A 346 -4.11 -0.35 -19.12
N ALA A 347 -4.41 -0.56 -17.83
CA ALA A 347 -5.32 -1.63 -17.45
C ALA A 347 -6.68 -1.38 -18.10
N ASN A 348 -7.29 -2.45 -18.58
CA ASN A 348 -8.63 -2.38 -19.13
C ASN A 348 -9.68 -2.50 -18.01
N ASN A 349 -10.97 -2.53 -18.40
CA ASN A 349 -12.10 -2.71 -17.49
C ASN A 349 -12.08 -4.07 -16.75
N ARG A 350 -11.21 -5.02 -17.15
CA ARG A 350 -11.07 -6.33 -16.51
C ARG A 350 -9.65 -6.53 -16.02
N ARG A 351 -9.49 -6.64 -14.71
CA ARG A 351 -8.24 -7.05 -14.06
C ARG A 351 -8.45 -8.43 -13.47
N GLY A 352 -7.43 -9.27 -13.57
CA GLY A 352 -7.45 -10.58 -12.94
C GLY A 352 -7.63 -10.42 -11.44
N GLU A 353 -8.58 -11.14 -10.86
CA GLU A 353 -8.66 -11.28 -9.42
C GLU A 353 -7.91 -12.56 -9.03
N ALA A 354 -7.07 -12.48 -7.99
CA ALA A 354 -6.45 -13.67 -7.42
C ALA A 354 -7.49 -14.57 -6.71
N ILE A 355 -8.65 -13.99 -6.36
CA ILE A 355 -9.76 -14.66 -5.68
C ILE A 355 -11.04 -14.43 -6.47
N ASP A 356 -11.76 -15.49 -6.86
CA ASP A 356 -13.13 -15.37 -7.38
C ASP A 356 -14.13 -15.42 -6.24
N PHE A 357 -14.84 -14.31 -6.05
CA PHE A 357 -15.93 -14.22 -5.10
C PHE A 357 -17.23 -14.84 -5.65
N CYS A 358 -17.39 -14.95 -6.97
CA CYS A 358 -18.56 -15.49 -7.66
C CYS A 358 -18.36 -16.98 -8.02
N ALA A 359 -18.07 -17.78 -7.01
CA ALA A 359 -17.67 -19.17 -7.19
C ALA A 359 -18.80 -20.19 -6.95
N THR A 360 -19.96 -19.74 -6.46
CA THR A 360 -21.10 -20.63 -6.21
C THR A 360 -21.94 -20.77 -7.47
N ALA A 361 -21.96 -21.98 -8.05
CA ALA A 361 -22.73 -22.31 -9.23
C ALA A 361 -24.23 -22.41 -8.90
N THR A 362 -25.09 -21.86 -9.76
CA THR A 362 -26.53 -22.12 -9.72
C THR A 362 -26.89 -23.29 -10.64
N SER A 363 -28.09 -23.84 -10.45
CA SER A 363 -28.72 -24.80 -11.37
C SER A 363 -29.47 -24.10 -12.54
N ALA A 364 -29.21 -22.82 -12.76
CA ALA A 364 -29.80 -22.02 -13.83
C ALA A 364 -28.78 -21.68 -14.91
N TYR A 365 -29.24 -21.69 -16.16
CA TYR A 365 -28.39 -21.43 -17.32
C TYR A 365 -28.85 -20.20 -18.08
N TYR A 366 -27.93 -19.35 -18.49
CA TYR A 366 -28.21 -18.17 -19.29
C TYR A 366 -28.93 -18.55 -20.59
N ALA A 367 -30.03 -17.86 -20.90
CA ALA A 367 -30.78 -18.04 -22.13
C ALA A 367 -30.65 -16.82 -23.05
N SER A 368 -30.96 -15.65 -22.52
CA SER A 368 -30.95 -14.38 -23.24
C SER A 368 -30.85 -13.20 -22.27
N VAL A 369 -30.51 -12.03 -22.79
CA VAL A 369 -30.58 -10.76 -22.06
C VAL A 369 -31.34 -9.72 -22.87
N ALA A 370 -32.21 -8.99 -22.19
CA ALA A 370 -32.90 -7.83 -22.72
C ALA A 370 -32.79 -6.69 -21.69
N ALA A 371 -32.03 -5.65 -22.04
CA ALA A 371 -31.72 -4.53 -21.14
C ALA A 371 -31.19 -5.02 -19.77
N ASN A 372 -31.91 -4.69 -18.69
CA ASN A 372 -31.59 -5.05 -17.31
C ASN A 372 -32.16 -6.41 -16.87
N THR A 373 -32.65 -7.24 -17.80
CA THR A 373 -33.26 -8.53 -17.47
C THR A 373 -32.53 -9.66 -18.17
N ILE A 374 -31.94 -10.55 -17.38
CA ILE A 374 -31.36 -11.81 -17.83
C ILE A 374 -32.42 -12.89 -17.67
N THR A 375 -32.73 -13.58 -18.77
CA THR A 375 -33.60 -14.75 -18.76
C THR A 375 -32.72 -15.99 -18.62
N VAL A 376 -33.09 -16.87 -17.70
CA VAL A 376 -32.42 -18.16 -17.47
C VAL A 376 -33.35 -19.33 -17.79
N THR A 377 -32.77 -20.49 -18.09
CA THR A 377 -33.48 -21.78 -18.18
C THR A 377 -33.10 -22.67 -16.99
N GLY A 378 -33.88 -23.73 -16.78
CA GLY A 378 -33.71 -24.67 -15.67
C GLY A 378 -34.60 -24.33 -14.48
N THR A 379 -34.07 -24.48 -13.27
CA THR A 379 -34.77 -24.12 -12.02
C THR A 379 -34.58 -22.65 -11.67
N SER A 380 -35.45 -22.09 -10.84
CA SER A 380 -35.26 -20.72 -10.32
C SER A 380 -33.93 -20.60 -9.57
N PRO A 381 -33.07 -19.61 -9.89
CA PRO A 381 -31.75 -19.49 -9.29
C PRO A 381 -31.84 -18.96 -7.84
N PRO A 382 -31.15 -19.58 -6.87
CA PRO A 382 -31.20 -19.16 -5.47
C PRO A 382 -30.26 -17.99 -5.19
N ILE A 383 -30.41 -16.88 -5.91
CA ILE A 383 -29.52 -15.70 -5.80
C ILE A 383 -30.17 -14.66 -4.88
N PRO A 384 -29.55 -14.30 -3.75
CA PRO A 384 -30.04 -13.22 -2.90
C PRO A 384 -30.01 -11.86 -3.62
N ALA A 385 -30.91 -10.95 -3.23
CA ALA A 385 -30.88 -9.58 -3.75
C ALA A 385 -29.55 -8.88 -3.43
N LEU A 386 -29.11 -8.02 -4.36
CA LEU A 386 -27.84 -7.29 -4.32
C LEU A 386 -26.59 -8.19 -4.27
N SER A 387 -26.69 -9.40 -4.81
CA SER A 387 -25.52 -10.28 -4.98
C SER A 387 -24.80 -10.01 -6.30
N VAL A 388 -23.47 -10.02 -6.27
CA VAL A 388 -22.67 -10.01 -7.50
C VAL A 388 -22.85 -11.36 -8.20
N ILE A 389 -23.18 -11.32 -9.48
CA ILE A 389 -23.34 -12.51 -10.32
C ILE A 389 -22.32 -12.50 -11.46
N LYS A 390 -21.97 -13.70 -11.91
CA LYS A 390 -21.02 -13.94 -12.98
C LYS A 390 -21.59 -14.91 -13.99
N ILE A 391 -21.52 -14.54 -15.26
CA ILE A 391 -21.91 -15.37 -16.40
C ILE A 391 -20.78 -15.27 -17.41
N ASN A 392 -20.11 -16.37 -17.70
CA ASN A 392 -18.84 -16.35 -18.41
C ASN A 392 -17.85 -15.36 -17.77
N ASP A 393 -17.38 -14.39 -18.55
CA ASP A 393 -16.44 -13.33 -18.19
C ASP A 393 -17.15 -11.99 -17.88
N ARG A 394 -18.47 -12.01 -17.67
CA ARG A 394 -19.30 -10.83 -17.37
C ARG A 394 -19.73 -10.85 -15.92
N LEU A 395 -19.43 -9.74 -15.23
CA LEU A 395 -19.91 -9.45 -13.89
C LEU A 395 -21.06 -8.45 -13.95
N THR A 396 -22.04 -8.61 -13.07
CA THR A 396 -23.08 -7.61 -12.78
C THR A 396 -23.65 -7.86 -11.38
N ILE A 397 -24.63 -7.07 -10.95
CA ILE A 397 -25.30 -7.23 -9.65
C ILE A 397 -26.77 -7.55 -9.90
N ALA A 398 -27.24 -8.65 -9.31
CA ALA A 398 -28.66 -9.03 -9.33
C ALA A 398 -29.43 -8.23 -8.27
N THR A 399 -30.46 -7.50 -8.67
CA THR A 399 -31.33 -6.75 -7.74
C THR A 399 -32.55 -7.55 -7.31
N LEU A 400 -33.10 -8.36 -8.22
CA LEU A 400 -34.30 -9.16 -7.99
C LEU A 400 -34.21 -10.45 -8.82
N VAL A 401 -34.64 -11.56 -8.24
CA VAL A 401 -34.92 -12.81 -8.97
C VAL A 401 -36.41 -13.11 -8.87
N ALA A 402 -37.07 -13.23 -10.02
CA ALA A 402 -38.48 -13.56 -10.13
C ALA A 402 -38.66 -14.72 -11.11
N GLY A 403 -38.84 -15.94 -10.58
CA GLY A 403 -38.95 -17.14 -11.40
C GLY A 403 -37.68 -17.40 -12.19
N LEU A 404 -37.75 -17.24 -13.52
CA LEU A 404 -36.65 -17.43 -14.47
C LEU A 404 -36.05 -16.11 -14.98
N ALA A 405 -36.42 -14.98 -14.36
CA ALA A 405 -35.88 -13.67 -14.68
C ALA A 405 -34.99 -13.16 -13.55
N ILE A 406 -33.78 -12.73 -13.90
CA ILE A 406 -32.84 -12.04 -13.00
C ILE A 406 -32.79 -10.58 -13.46
N THR A 407 -33.28 -9.66 -12.64
CA THR A 407 -33.14 -8.22 -12.86
C THR A 407 -31.77 -7.76 -12.35
N THR A 408 -31.06 -6.96 -13.15
CA THR A 408 -29.70 -6.48 -12.87
C THR A 408 -29.65 -4.97 -12.71
N VAL A 409 -28.69 -4.48 -11.93
CA VAL A 409 -28.47 -3.03 -11.72
C VAL A 409 -28.21 -2.32 -13.06
N TRP A 410 -27.30 -2.88 -13.86
CA TRP A 410 -26.92 -2.31 -15.15
C TRP A 410 -27.31 -3.26 -16.29
N PRO A 411 -27.57 -2.73 -17.49
CA PRO A 411 -27.70 -3.54 -18.70
C PRO A 411 -26.42 -4.37 -18.92
N VAL A 412 -26.60 -5.66 -19.21
CA VAL A 412 -25.47 -6.56 -19.50
C VAL A 412 -25.32 -6.70 -21.01
N PRO A 413 -24.12 -6.50 -21.59
CA PRO A 413 -23.88 -6.72 -23.01
C PRO A 413 -24.11 -8.19 -23.38
N SER A 414 -24.94 -8.46 -24.40
CA SER A 414 -25.17 -9.82 -24.92
C SER A 414 -23.99 -10.37 -25.74
N ALA A 415 -23.07 -9.50 -26.18
CA ALA A 415 -21.93 -9.87 -26.99
C ALA A 415 -20.95 -10.80 -26.24
N GLY A 416 -20.74 -12.00 -26.79
CA GLY A 416 -19.87 -13.03 -26.19
C GLY A 416 -20.56 -13.88 -25.10
N MET A 417 -21.85 -13.66 -24.81
CA MET A 417 -22.62 -14.52 -23.91
C MET A 417 -23.32 -15.63 -24.71
N THR A 418 -22.88 -16.87 -24.52
CA THR A 418 -23.45 -18.04 -25.19
C THR A 418 -24.59 -18.63 -24.34
N ALA A 419 -25.74 -18.89 -24.96
CA ALA A 419 -26.85 -19.59 -24.31
C ALA A 419 -26.39 -20.96 -23.76
N GLY A 420 -26.86 -21.32 -22.56
CA GLY A 420 -26.43 -22.50 -21.83
C GLY A 420 -25.30 -22.25 -20.82
N ALA A 421 -24.72 -21.04 -20.76
CA ALA A 421 -23.71 -20.72 -19.75
C ALA A 421 -24.27 -20.76 -18.32
N THR A 422 -23.58 -21.43 -17.40
CA THR A 422 -23.98 -21.48 -15.99
C THR A 422 -23.89 -20.09 -15.35
N VAL A 423 -24.90 -19.74 -14.55
CA VAL A 423 -24.88 -18.52 -13.74
C VAL A 423 -24.24 -18.81 -12.38
N TYR A 424 -23.25 -18.00 -12.00
CA TYR A 424 -22.60 -18.05 -10.70
C TYR A 424 -22.96 -16.82 -9.87
N TYR A 425 -22.91 -16.92 -8.55
CA TYR A 425 -23.14 -15.80 -7.64
C TYR A 425 -22.15 -15.78 -6.47
N ALA A 426 -21.99 -14.60 -5.89
CA ALA A 426 -21.10 -14.42 -4.76
C ALA A 426 -21.78 -14.73 -3.43
N THR A 427 -21.15 -15.61 -2.65
CA THR A 427 -21.47 -15.86 -1.25
C THR A 427 -20.44 -15.10 -0.41
N GLY A 428 -20.86 -14.19 0.47
CA GLY A 428 -19.95 -13.44 1.36
C GLY A 428 -19.34 -12.15 0.77
N LEU A 429 -19.87 -11.66 -0.35
CA LEU A 429 -19.57 -10.34 -0.88
C LEU A 429 -20.87 -9.53 -0.97
N ALA A 430 -20.99 -8.50 -0.15
CA ALA A 430 -22.15 -7.61 -0.18
C ALA A 430 -21.88 -6.45 -1.16
N ALA A 431 -22.83 -6.19 -2.07
CA ALA A 431 -22.82 -5.01 -2.92
C ALA A 431 -23.79 -3.96 -2.37
N VAL A 432 -23.28 -2.78 -2.03
CA VAL A 432 -24.08 -1.67 -1.48
C VAL A 432 -23.97 -0.46 -2.40
N ALA A 433 -25.11 0.07 -2.86
CA ALA A 433 -25.14 1.27 -3.67
C ALA A 433 -24.61 2.47 -2.87
N ASP A 434 -23.72 3.27 -3.48
CA ASP A 434 -23.31 4.54 -2.89
C ASP A 434 -24.30 5.66 -3.28
N ALA A 435 -24.52 6.62 -2.39
CA ALA A 435 -25.33 7.81 -2.69
C ALA A 435 -24.62 8.77 -3.67
N CYS A 436 -23.29 8.66 -3.79
CA CYS A 436 -22.42 9.32 -4.76
C CYS A 436 -22.70 8.78 -6.16
N GLN A 437 -23.49 9.52 -6.93
CA GLN A 437 -23.68 9.24 -8.35
C GLN A 437 -22.53 9.87 -9.15
N ILE A 438 -22.04 9.12 -10.14
CA ILE A 438 -20.97 9.52 -11.05
C ILE A 438 -21.50 10.68 -11.92
N ALA A 439 -21.07 11.90 -11.63
CA ALA A 439 -21.52 13.10 -12.35
C ALA A 439 -20.97 13.15 -13.78
N ALA A 440 -19.67 12.89 -13.92
CA ALA A 440 -19.00 12.75 -15.20
C ALA A 440 -17.76 11.87 -15.05
N TRP A 441 -17.55 10.97 -16.02
CA TRP A 441 -16.35 10.15 -16.09
C TRP A 441 -15.93 10.00 -17.55
N ALA A 442 -14.90 10.77 -17.94
CA ALA A 442 -14.35 10.71 -19.28
C ALA A 442 -13.61 9.39 -19.52
N VAL A 443 -13.77 8.82 -20.70
CA VAL A 443 -12.91 7.70 -21.14
C VAL A 443 -11.44 8.17 -21.14
N GLY A 444 -10.54 7.34 -20.63
CA GLY A 444 -9.14 7.67 -20.43
C GLY A 444 -8.85 8.40 -19.11
N SER A 445 -9.85 8.85 -18.36
CA SER A 445 -9.67 9.43 -17.02
C SER A 445 -9.67 8.34 -15.95
N ASN A 446 -8.78 8.46 -14.96
CA ASN A 446 -8.79 7.64 -13.75
C ASN A 446 -9.56 8.30 -12.59
N SER A 447 -10.27 9.41 -12.84
CA SER A 447 -11.05 10.09 -11.82
C SER A 447 -12.42 10.52 -12.34
N PHE A 448 -13.40 10.53 -11.43
CA PHE A 448 -14.74 11.03 -11.67
C PHE A 448 -15.20 11.91 -10.51
N SER A 449 -16.09 12.84 -10.78
CA SER A 449 -16.72 13.68 -9.75
C SER A 449 -18.06 13.11 -9.32
N CYS A 450 -18.42 13.38 -8.07
CA CYS A 450 -19.73 13.12 -7.51
C CYS A 450 -20.34 14.40 -6.96
N ALA A 451 -21.67 14.51 -7.11
CA ALA A 451 -22.45 15.62 -6.59
C ALA A 451 -22.74 15.53 -5.08
N VAL A 452 -22.58 14.33 -4.49
CA VAL A 452 -22.81 14.04 -3.07
C VAL A 452 -21.55 13.40 -2.48
N ALA A 453 -21.38 13.55 -1.17
CA ALA A 453 -20.34 12.88 -0.40
C ALA A 453 -20.40 11.35 -0.58
N PRO A 454 -19.37 10.69 -1.11
CA PRO A 454 -19.26 9.23 -1.11
C PRO A 454 -19.21 8.64 0.29
N THR A 455 -19.84 7.47 0.44
CA THR A 455 -19.57 6.58 1.56
C THR A 455 -18.32 5.73 1.34
N ALA A 456 -17.90 5.57 0.08
CA ALA A 456 -16.64 4.93 -0.28
C ALA A 456 -15.45 5.66 0.35
N VAL A 457 -14.58 4.90 1.00
CA VAL A 457 -13.31 5.38 1.54
C VAL A 457 -12.15 4.97 0.64
N VAL A 458 -11.00 5.60 0.82
CA VAL A 458 -9.78 5.17 0.12
C VAL A 458 -9.47 3.70 0.43
N GLY A 459 -9.21 2.91 -0.61
CA GLY A 459 -9.03 1.46 -0.56
C GLY A 459 -10.32 0.65 -0.76
N SER A 460 -11.49 1.29 -0.85
CA SER A 460 -12.75 0.58 -1.14
C SER A 460 -12.68 -0.09 -2.50
N LYS A 461 -13.16 -1.34 -2.57
CA LYS A 461 -13.47 -2.02 -3.82
C LYS A 461 -14.81 -1.50 -4.31
N ILE A 462 -14.84 -0.86 -5.47
CA ILE A 462 -16.07 -0.38 -6.08
C ILE A 462 -16.31 -1.11 -7.40
N MET A 463 -17.57 -1.39 -7.69
CA MET A 463 -18.00 -1.98 -8.94
C MET A 463 -18.83 -0.97 -9.70
N TYR A 464 -18.50 -0.81 -10.98
CA TYR A 464 -19.31 -0.05 -11.92
C TYR A 464 -19.49 -0.88 -13.18
N GLN A 465 -20.75 -1.20 -13.48
CA GLN A 465 -21.14 -2.05 -14.60
C GLN A 465 -20.47 -3.43 -14.55
N ASN A 466 -19.51 -3.69 -15.43
CA ASN A 466 -18.82 -4.98 -15.55
C ASN A 466 -17.39 -4.96 -15.02
N ALA A 467 -17.00 -3.88 -14.33
CA ALA A 467 -15.64 -3.63 -13.92
C ALA A 467 -15.56 -3.35 -12.41
N ILE A 468 -14.48 -3.84 -11.82
CA ILE A 468 -14.13 -3.60 -10.41
C ILE A 468 -12.90 -2.69 -10.37
N TYR A 469 -13.04 -1.60 -9.63
CA TYR A 469 -12.02 -0.58 -9.40
C TYR A 469 -11.67 -0.49 -7.91
N TYR A 470 -10.47 -0.02 -7.62
CA TYR A 470 -10.05 0.33 -6.27
C TYR A 470 -9.92 1.83 -6.12
N VAL A 471 -10.55 2.39 -5.09
CA VAL A 471 -10.46 3.84 -4.79
C VAL A 471 -9.05 4.16 -4.29
N ARG A 472 -8.36 5.08 -4.98
CA ARG A 472 -6.98 5.51 -4.70
C ARG A 472 -6.91 6.82 -3.93
N SER A 473 -7.79 7.76 -4.23
CA SER A 473 -7.88 9.03 -3.49
C SER A 473 -9.26 9.63 -3.63
N ILE A 474 -9.61 10.52 -2.70
CA ILE A 474 -10.83 11.31 -2.75
C ILE A 474 -10.44 12.76 -2.48
N THR A 475 -10.88 13.70 -3.33
CA THR A 475 -10.54 15.13 -3.25
C THR A 475 -11.82 16.00 -3.25
N PRO A 476 -12.05 16.95 -2.33
CA PRO A 476 -11.17 17.29 -1.21
C PRO A 476 -10.92 16.07 -0.33
N PRO A 477 -9.70 15.92 0.22
CA PRO A 477 -9.41 14.84 1.13
C PRO A 477 -10.44 14.86 2.24
N VAL A 478 -10.89 13.68 2.66
CA VAL A 478 -11.70 13.52 3.87
C VAL A 478 -11.02 14.37 4.94
N ALA A 479 -11.70 15.38 5.46
CA ALA A 479 -11.10 16.29 6.41
C ALA A 479 -10.56 15.45 7.57
N ALA A 480 -9.24 15.45 7.74
CA ALA A 480 -8.64 14.99 8.97
C ALA A 480 -9.15 15.94 10.05
N VAL A 481 -10.06 15.44 10.89
CA VAL A 481 -10.36 15.88 12.25
C VAL A 481 -9.81 17.28 12.56
N VAL A 482 -10.57 18.34 12.26
CA VAL A 482 -10.31 19.65 12.86
C VAL A 482 -11.25 19.77 14.05
N VAL A 483 -10.70 19.52 15.23
CA VAL A 483 -11.41 19.69 16.50
C VAL A 483 -11.78 21.16 16.64
N ALA A 484 -13.08 21.48 16.59
CA ALA A 484 -13.57 22.77 17.03
C ALA A 484 -15.00 22.63 17.60
N ALA A 485 -15.08 22.42 18.91
CA ALA A 485 -15.93 23.15 19.85
C ALA A 485 -16.11 22.33 21.13
N GLU A 486 -15.52 22.83 22.20
CA GLU A 486 -15.67 22.35 23.57
C GLU A 486 -17.13 22.54 24.03
N VAL A 487 -17.78 21.44 24.44
CA VAL A 487 -19.00 21.52 25.28
C VAL A 487 -18.68 20.84 26.59
N THR A 488 -18.39 21.66 27.59
CA THR A 488 -18.14 21.27 28.97
C THR A 488 -19.41 20.70 29.59
N TYR A 489 -19.40 19.43 30.03
CA TYR A 489 -20.24 18.99 31.15
C TYR A 489 -19.56 17.92 31.99
N THR A 490 -19.84 18.07 33.28
CA THR A 490 -19.16 17.57 34.47
C THR A 490 -19.47 16.12 34.83
N THR A 491 -18.47 15.49 35.46
CA THR A 491 -18.44 14.20 36.19
C THR A 491 -18.03 12.95 35.41
N ALA A 492 -16.95 12.32 35.90
CA ALA A 492 -16.08 11.36 35.24
C ALA A 492 -16.47 9.91 35.52
N ASN A 493 -16.64 9.07 34.48
CA ASN A 493 -15.62 8.13 34.01
C ASN A 493 -16.22 7.20 32.93
N SER A 494 -15.92 7.57 31.67
CA SER A 494 -15.76 6.74 30.47
C SER A 494 -16.93 5.90 29.94
N SER A 495 -17.81 6.57 29.20
CA SER A 495 -18.67 5.97 28.17
C SER A 495 -17.91 5.87 26.83
N TYR A 496 -17.75 4.65 26.30
CA TYR A 496 -17.31 4.42 24.92
C TYR A 496 -18.27 5.10 23.94
N ARG A 497 -17.79 6.09 23.19
CA ARG A 497 -18.50 6.62 22.02
C ARG A 497 -17.86 6.03 20.77
N ALA A 498 -18.54 5.07 20.17
CA ALA A 498 -18.33 4.77 18.75
C ALA A 498 -18.84 5.98 17.96
N ALA A 499 -17.93 6.77 17.38
CA ALA A 499 -18.27 7.85 16.49
C ALA A 499 -18.30 7.32 15.05
N ALA A 500 -19.44 7.48 14.37
CA ALA A 500 -19.56 7.27 12.94
C ALA A 500 -18.74 8.34 12.17
N PRO A 501 -18.13 8.01 11.03
CA PRO A 501 -17.42 8.99 10.21
C PRO A 501 -18.40 10.04 9.65
N GLU A 502 -18.14 11.32 9.89
CA GLU A 502 -19.03 12.43 9.46
C GLU A 502 -18.50 13.14 8.20
N ILE A 503 -19.33 13.06 7.14
CA ILE A 503 -19.57 13.89 5.94
C ILE A 503 -18.40 14.62 5.24
N LEU A 504 -18.17 14.24 3.96
CA LEU A 504 -17.37 14.99 2.98
C LEU A 504 -18.04 16.29 2.54
N ALA A 505 -17.24 17.31 2.22
CA ALA A 505 -17.68 18.42 1.40
C ALA A 505 -17.87 17.93 -0.06
N ALA A 506 -19.10 18.00 -0.58
CA ALA A 506 -19.39 17.83 -2.00
C ALA A 506 -19.09 19.14 -2.77
N PRO A 507 -18.68 19.11 -4.05
CA PRO A 507 -18.45 17.91 -4.87
C PRO A 507 -17.13 17.22 -4.51
N ALA A 508 -17.15 15.88 -4.50
CA ALA A 508 -15.97 15.05 -4.28
C ALA A 508 -15.49 14.43 -5.59
N VAL A 509 -14.18 14.32 -5.78
CA VAL A 509 -13.52 13.68 -6.91
C VAL A 509 -12.89 12.38 -6.43
N ILE A 510 -13.35 11.25 -6.94
CA ILE A 510 -12.82 9.93 -6.66
C ILE A 510 -11.82 9.59 -7.75
N THR A 511 -10.58 9.29 -7.37
CA THR A 511 -9.56 8.72 -8.26
C THR A 511 -9.48 7.22 -8.00
N VAL A 512 -9.50 6.41 -9.05
CA VAL A 512 -9.41 4.95 -8.99
C VAL A 512 -8.06 4.43 -9.51
N ASP A 513 -7.83 3.13 -9.40
CA ASP A 513 -6.57 2.46 -9.72
C ASP A 513 -6.18 2.46 -11.20
N ARG A 514 -7.10 2.81 -12.10
CA ARG A 514 -6.88 2.77 -13.55
C ARG A 514 -7.80 3.70 -14.32
N ASN A 515 -7.48 3.92 -15.58
CA ASN A 515 -8.31 4.71 -16.48
C ASN A 515 -9.63 3.99 -16.78
N PHE A 516 -10.70 4.76 -16.87
CA PHE A 516 -12.00 4.28 -17.32
C PHE A 516 -12.00 4.10 -18.83
N ASN A 517 -12.37 2.91 -19.32
CA ASN A 517 -12.36 2.60 -20.74
C ASN A 517 -13.74 2.76 -21.39
N GLY A 518 -14.65 3.48 -20.72
CA GLY A 518 -16.01 3.68 -21.18
C GLY A 518 -17.00 2.68 -20.60
N MET A 519 -18.28 3.01 -20.72
CA MET A 519 -19.39 2.19 -20.24
C MET A 519 -19.41 0.84 -21.00
N ALA A 520 -19.70 -0.25 -20.30
CA ALA A 520 -19.74 -1.60 -20.85
C ALA A 520 -20.71 -1.77 -22.03
N LEU A 521 -21.79 -1.00 -22.06
CA LEU A 521 -22.83 -1.11 -23.09
C LEU A 521 -22.43 -0.50 -24.44
N ASN A 522 -21.79 0.67 -24.42
CA ASN A 522 -21.60 1.50 -25.61
C ASN A 522 -20.19 2.10 -25.71
N GLY A 523 -19.35 1.93 -24.70
CA GLY A 523 -17.99 2.40 -24.73
C GLY A 523 -17.79 3.89 -24.48
N LEU A 524 -18.85 4.62 -24.16
CA LEU A 524 -18.82 6.07 -24.05
C LEU A 524 -18.44 6.54 -22.64
N SER A 525 -18.06 7.81 -22.54
CA SER A 525 -17.91 8.53 -21.27
C SER A 525 -19.24 8.60 -20.52
N VAL A 526 -19.20 8.65 -19.19
CA VAL A 526 -20.36 9.01 -18.38
C VAL A 526 -20.54 10.52 -18.46
N THR A 527 -21.72 10.97 -18.89
CA THR A 527 -22.05 12.40 -19.08
C THR A 527 -23.20 12.89 -18.23
N SER A 528 -23.85 12.02 -17.44
CA SER A 528 -24.98 12.37 -16.56
C SER A 528 -24.82 11.79 -15.16
N ALA A 529 -25.21 12.59 -14.15
CA ALA A 529 -25.13 12.28 -12.73
C ALA A 529 -26.15 11.25 -12.22
N THR A 530 -26.56 10.30 -13.06
CA THR A 530 -27.56 9.26 -12.72
C THR A 530 -26.92 7.90 -12.47
N GLU A 531 -25.67 7.74 -12.85
CA GLU A 531 -24.96 6.45 -12.79
C GLU A 531 -24.47 6.19 -11.38
N THR A 532 -24.98 5.12 -10.76
CA THR A 532 -24.60 4.71 -9.41
C THR A 532 -23.53 3.64 -9.48
N PHE A 533 -22.52 3.71 -8.59
CA PHE A 533 -21.56 2.63 -8.38
C PHE A 533 -21.86 1.92 -7.05
N TYR A 534 -21.34 0.70 -6.91
CA TYR A 534 -21.59 -0.15 -5.74
C TYR A 534 -20.28 -0.42 -5.01
N ILE A 535 -20.27 -0.29 -3.70
CA ILE A 535 -19.16 -0.71 -2.85
C ILE A 535 -19.28 -2.20 -2.60
N LEU A 536 -18.21 -2.93 -2.83
CA LEU A 536 -18.10 -4.37 -2.60
C LEU A 536 -17.37 -4.62 -1.27
N THR A 537 -18.10 -5.12 -0.28
CA THR A 537 -17.57 -5.36 1.08
C THR A 537 -17.57 -6.85 1.39
N PRO A 538 -16.42 -7.47 1.66
CA PRO A 538 -16.35 -8.84 2.19
C PRO A 538 -16.99 -8.89 3.57
N THR A 539 -17.91 -9.82 3.82
CA THR A 539 -18.66 -9.87 5.08
C THR A 539 -18.00 -10.72 6.18
N ALA A 540 -16.65 -10.69 6.26
CA ALA A 540 -15.73 -11.57 7.01
C ALA A 540 -15.27 -12.82 6.23
N THR A 541 -14.43 -13.68 6.87
CA THR A 541 -13.63 -14.81 6.31
C THR A 541 -14.06 -15.29 4.92
N PRO A 542 -13.12 -15.49 3.97
CA PRO A 542 -13.42 -15.92 2.61
C PRO A 542 -14.50 -17.00 2.65
N ALA A 543 -15.66 -16.71 2.05
CA ALA A 543 -16.80 -17.60 2.19
C ALA A 543 -16.45 -19.00 1.68
N PRO A 544 -17.09 -20.06 2.20
CA PRO A 544 -16.96 -21.39 1.62
C PRO A 544 -17.19 -21.33 0.11
N GLY A 545 -16.23 -21.82 -0.67
CA GLY A 545 -16.25 -21.75 -2.13
C GLY A 545 -15.50 -20.55 -2.73
N THR A 546 -14.96 -19.60 -1.96
CA THR A 546 -13.99 -18.64 -2.51
C THR A 546 -12.68 -19.36 -2.83
N TYR A 547 -12.16 -19.15 -4.04
CA TYR A 547 -11.00 -19.89 -4.52
C TYR A 547 -9.85 -18.94 -4.83
N THR A 548 -8.65 -19.31 -4.41
CA THR A 548 -7.43 -18.60 -4.79
C THR A 548 -6.85 -19.27 -6.03
N TYR A 549 -6.89 -18.58 -7.17
CA TYR A 549 -6.37 -19.11 -8.43
C TYR A 549 -4.86 -19.28 -8.42
N VAL A 550 -4.16 -18.50 -7.60
CA VAL A 550 -2.70 -18.36 -7.65
C VAL A 550 -2.15 -18.57 -6.26
N SER A 551 -1.29 -19.57 -6.12
CA SER A 551 -0.66 -19.88 -4.84
C SER A 551 0.82 -20.15 -5.02
N GLN A 552 1.57 -20.03 -3.92
CA GLN A 552 2.98 -20.39 -3.89
C GLN A 552 3.13 -21.84 -4.37
N CYS A 553 3.97 -22.03 -5.40
CA CYS A 553 4.18 -23.32 -6.05
C CYS A 553 2.88 -24.02 -6.50
N SER A 554 1.89 -23.24 -6.96
CA SER A 554 0.58 -23.73 -7.41
C SER A 554 -0.16 -24.60 -6.39
N GLY A 555 0.23 -24.55 -5.11
CA GLY A 555 -0.27 -25.46 -4.08
C GLY A 555 0.13 -26.92 -4.31
N ARG A 556 1.05 -27.18 -5.25
CA ARG A 556 1.50 -28.49 -5.70
C ARG A 556 3.01 -28.69 -5.55
N GLY A 557 3.65 -27.85 -4.75
CA GLY A 557 5.04 -28.03 -4.36
C GLY A 557 5.38 -27.32 -3.06
N LEU A 558 6.56 -27.63 -2.53
CA LEU A 558 7.14 -26.93 -1.38
C LEU A 558 8.07 -25.82 -1.86
N CYS A 559 7.96 -24.65 -1.25
CA CYS A 559 8.89 -23.55 -1.51
C CYS A 559 10.20 -23.78 -0.77
N ASP A 560 11.31 -23.80 -1.51
CA ASP A 560 12.64 -23.65 -0.92
C ASP A 560 12.98 -22.16 -0.80
N PHE A 561 12.82 -21.61 0.40
CA PHE A 561 13.07 -20.20 0.69
C PHE A 561 14.55 -19.78 0.57
N ALA A 562 15.50 -20.71 0.45
CA ALA A 562 16.90 -20.35 0.19
C ALA A 562 17.16 -20.03 -1.29
N THR A 563 16.45 -20.71 -2.19
CA THR A 563 16.63 -20.59 -3.65
C THR A 563 15.48 -19.86 -4.36
N GLY A 564 14.28 -19.82 -3.76
CA GLY A 564 13.06 -19.32 -4.39
C GLY A 564 12.47 -20.29 -5.41
N LEU A 565 12.93 -21.54 -5.42
CA LEU A 565 12.47 -22.59 -6.35
C LEU A 565 11.41 -23.47 -5.69
N CYS A 566 10.47 -23.93 -6.51
CA CYS A 566 9.42 -24.85 -6.09
C CYS A 566 9.86 -26.30 -6.26
N GLN A 567 9.74 -27.08 -5.19
CA GLN A 567 9.92 -28.53 -5.20
C GLN A 567 8.57 -29.19 -5.41
N CYS A 568 8.26 -29.52 -6.67
CA CYS A 568 6.96 -30.05 -7.05
C CYS A 568 6.70 -31.45 -6.49
N PHE A 569 5.45 -31.69 -6.08
CA PHE A 569 4.97 -33.01 -5.73
C PHE A 569 4.97 -33.93 -6.96
N LYS A 570 4.99 -35.24 -6.71
CA LYS A 570 4.99 -36.23 -7.79
C LYS A 570 3.80 -36.00 -8.72
N GLY A 571 4.09 -35.95 -10.02
CA GLY A 571 3.07 -35.72 -11.04
C GLY A 571 2.88 -34.26 -11.44
N TYR A 572 3.50 -33.32 -10.72
CA TYR A 572 3.49 -31.90 -11.05
C TYR A 572 4.88 -31.46 -11.51
N THR A 573 4.89 -30.59 -12.51
CA THR A 573 6.10 -30.16 -13.24
C THR A 573 6.03 -28.65 -13.54
N ASN A 574 7.08 -28.12 -14.16
CA ASN A 574 7.37 -26.68 -14.33
C ASN A 574 7.92 -26.01 -13.06
N ASP A 575 8.50 -24.82 -13.21
CA ASP A 575 9.21 -24.12 -12.15
C ASP A 575 8.32 -23.64 -10.98
N ASN A 576 7.01 -23.57 -11.21
CA ASN A 576 5.97 -23.18 -10.26
C ASN A 576 5.00 -24.33 -9.94
N CYS A 577 5.23 -25.55 -10.46
CA CYS A 577 4.38 -26.72 -10.27
C CYS A 577 2.96 -26.60 -10.86
N ASP A 578 2.77 -25.77 -11.87
CA ASP A 578 1.48 -25.54 -12.52
C ASP A 578 1.08 -26.61 -13.54
N THR A 579 1.97 -27.53 -13.89
CA THR A 579 1.72 -28.49 -14.98
C THR A 579 1.54 -29.89 -14.43
N GLN A 580 0.32 -30.44 -14.56
CA GLN A 580 0.01 -31.83 -14.22
C GLN A 580 0.42 -32.77 -15.35
N ASN A 581 1.06 -33.90 -15.00
CA ASN A 581 1.33 -34.99 -15.92
C ASN A 581 0.53 -36.25 -15.54
N ILE A 582 0.60 -37.29 -16.39
CA ILE A 582 -0.17 -38.53 -16.22
C ILE A 582 0.18 -39.32 -14.95
N LEU A 583 1.30 -39.00 -14.27
CA LEU A 583 1.74 -39.64 -13.03
C LEU A 583 1.19 -38.94 -11.76
N ALA A 584 0.31 -37.94 -11.92
CA ALA A 584 -0.33 -37.20 -10.84
C ALA A 584 -1.59 -37.87 -10.26
N PHE A 585 -1.91 -39.08 -10.72
CA PHE A 585 -2.99 -39.92 -10.19
C PHE A 585 -2.52 -40.85 -9.08
#